data_AF-K7LZ35-F1
#
_entry.id   AF-K7LZ35-F1
#
_cell.length_a   1.000
_cell.length_b   1.000
_cell.length_c   1.000
_cell.angle_alpha   90.00
_cell.angle_beta   90.00
_cell.angle_gamma   90.00
#
_symmetry.space_group_name_H-M   'P 1'
#
loop_
_entity.id
_entity.type
_entity.pdbx_description
1 polymer ?
#
loop_
_entity_poly.entity_id
_entity_poly.type
_entity_poly.pdbx_seq_one_letter_code
_entity_poly.pdbx_strand_id
1 'polypeptide(L)'
;MKAELLQKFSIKSKGGHGKLLRLIQNPVTDHSPINSCKVGLSFSSQKTVQLRDYVSDANCNENLVFVVGAMAHGKIDADYIDDLISVSGYPLSAGTCLRRICIALERNLKIQ
;
A
#
# COMPACT_ATOMS: atom_id res chain seq x y z
N MET A 1 -10.19 -11.16 16.70
CA MET A 1 -9.24 -11.19 15.57
C MET A 1 -7.88 -10.56 15.93
N LYS A 2 -7.75 -9.23 16.08
CA LYS A 2 -6.43 -8.58 16.36
C LYS A 2 -5.69 -9.17 17.57
N ALA A 3 -6.38 -9.35 18.71
CA ALA A 3 -5.79 -9.93 19.91
C ALA A 3 -5.24 -11.34 19.68
N GLU A 4 -5.97 -12.19 18.95
CA GLU A 4 -5.53 -13.55 18.63
C GLU A 4 -4.29 -13.56 17.72
N LEU A 5 -4.24 -12.67 16.72
CA LEU A 5 -3.08 -12.55 15.84
C LEU A 5 -1.81 -12.20 16.62
N LEU A 6 -1.90 -11.29 17.59
CA LEU A 6 -0.76 -10.88 18.41
C LEU A 6 -0.35 -11.94 19.43
N GLN A 7 -1.29 -12.69 19.99
CA GLN A 7 -0.99 -13.75 20.96
C GLN A 7 -0.44 -15.03 20.31
N LYS A 8 -1.00 -15.44 19.16
CA LYS A 8 -0.66 -16.71 18.50
C LYS A 8 0.26 -16.54 17.29
N PHE A 9 0.59 -15.31 16.93
CA PHE A 9 1.33 -14.94 15.71
C PHE A 9 0.71 -15.42 14.40
N SER A 10 -0.50 -15.99 14.43
CA SER A 10 -1.23 -16.46 13.26
C SER A 10 -2.70 -16.69 13.54
N ILE A 11 -3.53 -16.57 12.50
CA ILE A 11 -4.96 -16.93 12.51
C ILE A 11 -5.19 -17.96 11.41
N LYS A 12 -5.83 -19.08 11.75
CA LYS A 12 -6.13 -20.19 10.82
C LYS A 12 -7.58 -20.10 10.32
N SER A 13 -7.84 -20.61 9.11
CA SER A 13 -9.19 -20.78 8.60
C SER A 13 -9.98 -21.78 9.46
N LYS A 14 -11.31 -21.60 9.57
CA LYS A 14 -12.20 -22.45 10.39
C LYS A 14 -12.18 -23.93 9.96
N GLY A 15 -11.88 -24.21 8.69
CA GLY A 15 -11.76 -25.58 8.14
C GLY A 15 -10.34 -26.16 8.15
N GLY A 16 -9.36 -25.47 8.76
CA GLY A 16 -7.96 -25.93 8.73
C GLY A 16 -7.23 -25.71 7.39
N HIS A 17 -7.90 -25.12 6.39
CA HIS A 17 -7.33 -24.78 5.08
C HIS A 17 -6.38 -23.57 5.14
N GLY A 18 -5.27 -23.71 5.85
CA GLY A 18 -4.18 -22.73 5.89
C GLY A 18 -4.33 -21.58 6.90
N LYS A 19 -3.30 -20.74 6.94
CA LYS A 19 -3.23 -19.52 7.76
C LYS A 19 -3.76 -18.34 6.93
N LEU A 20 -4.74 -17.61 7.46
CA LEU A 20 -5.31 -16.42 6.81
C LEU A 20 -4.46 -15.17 7.09
N LEU A 21 -3.91 -15.07 8.31
CA LEU A 21 -3.03 -13.99 8.74
C LEU A 21 -1.85 -14.58 9.51
N ARG A 22 -0.66 -13.99 9.36
CA ARG A 22 0.57 -14.41 10.03
C ARG A 22 1.43 -13.19 10.35
N LEU A 23 2.00 -13.14 11.55
CA LEU A 23 3.07 -12.19 11.84
C LEU A 23 4.35 -12.66 11.15
N ILE A 24 4.97 -11.77 10.38
CA ILE A 24 6.22 -12.02 9.64
C ILE A 24 7.34 -11.14 10.21
N GLN A 25 8.59 -11.54 9.99
CA GLN A 25 9.75 -10.79 10.46
C GLN A 25 9.97 -9.54 9.60
N ASN A 26 10.43 -8.47 10.23
CA ASN A 26 10.89 -7.27 9.53
C ASN A 26 12.28 -7.52 8.89
N PRO A 27 12.67 -6.73 7.87
CA PRO A 27 11.94 -5.61 7.26
C PRO A 27 10.86 -6.04 6.26
N VAL A 28 9.87 -5.16 6.01
CA VAL A 28 8.80 -5.39 5.03
C VAL A 28 9.32 -5.56 3.59
N THR A 29 10.49 -5.00 3.30
CA THR A 29 11.17 -5.08 2.00
C THR A 29 11.52 -6.50 1.60
N ASP A 30 11.82 -7.38 2.57
CA ASP A 30 12.21 -8.78 2.31
C ASP A 30 11.05 -9.63 1.78
N HIS A 31 9.82 -9.15 1.95
CA HIS A 31 8.60 -9.84 1.52
C HIS A 31 7.94 -9.17 0.32
N SER A 32 8.49 -8.06 -0.16
CA SER A 32 7.97 -7.35 -1.33
C SER A 32 8.43 -8.05 -2.63
N PRO A 33 7.65 -7.97 -3.72
CA PRO A 33 8.07 -8.53 -5.00
C PRO A 33 9.41 -7.98 -5.46
N ILE A 34 10.22 -8.82 -6.12
CA ILE A 34 11.42 -8.35 -6.81
C ILE A 34 11.00 -7.35 -7.89
N ASN A 35 11.84 -6.33 -8.14
CA ASN A 35 11.58 -5.25 -9.09
C ASN A 35 10.33 -4.42 -8.73
N SER A 36 10.16 -4.09 -7.44
CA SER A 36 9.07 -3.25 -6.98
C SER A 36 9.47 -1.79 -6.74
N CYS A 37 8.70 -0.85 -7.29
CA CYS A 37 8.77 0.57 -6.94
C CYS A 37 7.84 0.84 -5.74
N LYS A 38 8.41 1.31 -4.63
CA LYS A 38 7.73 1.58 -3.37
C LYS A 38 7.34 3.05 -3.30
N VAL A 39 6.05 3.32 -3.42
CA VAL A 39 5.49 4.67 -3.59
C VAL A 39 4.75 5.08 -2.33
N GLY A 40 5.26 6.10 -1.64
CA GLY A 40 4.64 6.68 -0.46
C GLY A 40 3.61 7.74 -0.80
N LEU A 41 2.46 7.71 -0.13
CA LEU A 41 1.45 8.77 -0.24
C LEU A 41 1.62 9.81 0.87
N SER A 42 1.93 11.05 0.50
CA SER A 42 2.03 12.15 1.46
C SER A 42 1.39 13.42 0.93
N PHE A 43 0.51 14.00 1.73
CA PHE A 43 -0.09 15.31 1.45
C PHE A 43 0.96 16.43 1.34
N SER A 44 2.07 16.32 2.07
CA SER A 44 3.14 17.33 2.02
C SER A 44 4.14 17.13 0.89
N SER A 45 3.95 16.14 0.01
CA SER A 45 4.81 15.99 -1.16
C SER A 45 4.57 17.10 -2.18
N GLN A 46 5.65 17.65 -2.74
CA GLN A 46 5.58 18.64 -3.82
C GLN A 46 5.06 18.02 -5.13
N LYS A 47 5.29 16.72 -5.32
CA LYS A 47 4.90 15.99 -6.53
C LYS A 47 3.43 15.57 -6.45
N THR A 48 2.54 16.45 -6.92
CA THR A 48 1.11 16.13 -7.04
C THR A 48 0.82 15.43 -8.36
N VAL A 49 0.28 14.21 -8.30
CA VAL A 49 0.02 13.38 -9.49
C VAL A 49 -1.42 12.89 -9.52
N GLN A 50 -1.95 12.71 -10.73
CA GLN A 50 -3.15 11.91 -10.90
C GLN A 50 -2.76 10.44 -10.84
N LEU A 51 -3.30 9.69 -9.86
CA LEU A 51 -2.98 8.27 -9.68
C LEU A 51 -3.21 7.41 -10.93
N ARG A 52 -4.22 7.75 -11.74
CA ARG A 52 -4.49 7.05 -13.00
C ARG A 52 -3.31 7.14 -13.96
N ASP A 53 -2.77 8.34 -14.11
CA ASP A 53 -1.70 8.61 -15.07
C ASP A 53 -0.40 7.99 -14.52
N TYR A 54 -0.14 8.15 -13.21
CA TYR A 54 0.98 7.52 -12.51
C TYR A 54 1.02 5.99 -12.67
N VAL A 55 -0.12 5.32 -12.49
CA VAL A 55 -0.24 3.86 -12.65
C VAL A 55 -0.11 3.45 -14.13
N SER A 56 -0.50 4.31 -15.07
CA SER A 56 -0.40 4.02 -16.50
C SER A 56 1.01 4.22 -17.05
N ASP A 57 1.77 5.15 -16.47
CA ASP A 57 3.17 5.41 -16.80
C ASP A 57 4.11 4.37 -16.18
N ALA A 58 3.67 3.65 -15.14
CA ALA A 58 4.45 2.57 -14.55
C ALA A 58 4.67 1.46 -15.59
N ASN A 59 5.93 1.15 -15.86
CA ASN A 59 6.31 0.10 -16.80
C ASN A 59 5.66 -1.23 -16.42
N CYS A 60 5.16 -2.00 -17.40
CA CYS A 60 4.51 -3.29 -17.15
C CYS A 60 5.39 -4.32 -16.41
N ASN A 61 6.72 -4.10 -16.35
CA ASN A 61 7.66 -4.98 -15.66
C ASN A 61 7.93 -4.58 -14.20
N GLU A 62 7.43 -3.44 -13.74
CA GLU A 62 7.66 -2.94 -12.38
C GLU A 62 6.43 -3.20 -11.50
N ASN A 63 6.65 -3.84 -10.35
CA ASN A 63 5.60 -4.04 -9.36
C ASN A 63 5.40 -2.75 -8.55
N LEU A 64 4.19 -2.22 -8.47
CA LEU A 64 3.92 -1.05 -7.63
C LEU A 64 3.56 -1.48 -6.21
N VAL A 65 4.27 -0.94 -5.22
CA VAL A 65 3.98 -1.13 -3.79
C VAL A 65 3.61 0.22 -3.18
N PHE A 66 2.34 0.41 -2.84
CA PHE A 66 1.87 1.66 -2.25
C PHE A 66 1.99 1.65 -0.72
N VAL A 67 2.66 2.65 -0.17
CA VAL A 67 2.78 2.87 1.28
C VAL A 67 1.78 3.95 1.70
N VAL A 68 0.80 3.55 2.50
CA VAL A 68 -0.28 4.43 2.97
C VAL A 68 -0.25 4.49 4.49
N GLY A 69 -0.18 5.69 5.05
CA GLY A 69 -0.17 5.91 6.49
C GLY A 69 -1.53 5.59 7.12
N ALA A 70 -1.57 4.54 7.94
CA ALA A 70 -2.75 4.17 8.74
C ALA A 70 -2.70 4.81 10.15
N MET A 71 -2.61 6.14 10.20
CA MET A 71 -2.43 6.93 11.43
C MET A 71 -3.42 8.10 11.51
N ALA A 72 -3.65 8.64 12.71
CA ALA A 72 -4.52 9.80 12.90
C ALA A 72 -3.86 11.12 12.47
N HIS A 73 -2.59 11.30 12.85
CA HIS A 73 -1.76 12.46 12.51
C HIS A 73 -0.33 11.98 12.32
N GLY A 74 0.42 12.65 11.45
CA GLY A 74 1.82 12.31 11.17
C GLY A 74 2.15 12.37 9.69
N LYS A 75 3.40 12.04 9.37
CA LYS A 75 3.90 11.87 8.00
C LYS A 75 4.49 10.47 7.87
N ILE A 76 4.40 9.91 6.67
CA ILE A 76 5.05 8.62 6.41
C ILE A 76 6.55 8.88 6.43
N ASP A 77 7.25 8.18 7.32
CA ASP A 77 8.70 8.25 7.51
C ASP A 77 9.22 6.82 7.43
N ALA A 78 9.57 6.39 6.22
CA ALA A 78 10.01 5.03 5.94
C ALA A 78 11.10 5.04 4.88
N ASP A 79 12.29 4.58 5.27
CA ASP A 79 13.52 4.67 4.47
C ASP A 79 13.49 3.85 3.17
N TYR A 80 12.52 2.94 3.03
CA TYR A 80 12.38 2.07 1.84
C TYR A 80 11.50 2.68 0.74
N ILE A 81 10.98 3.89 0.93
CA ILE A 81 10.14 4.58 -0.07
C ILE A 81 11.04 5.14 -1.17
N ASP A 82 10.75 4.74 -2.41
CA ASP A 82 11.48 5.17 -3.60
C ASP A 82 10.94 6.51 -4.15
N ASP A 83 9.63 6.74 -4.10
CA ASP A 83 8.97 7.97 -4.57
C ASP A 83 7.86 8.40 -3.62
N LEU A 84 7.75 9.71 -3.36
CA LEU A 84 6.75 10.29 -2.47
C LEU A 84 5.82 11.19 -3.27
N ILE A 85 4.55 10.85 -3.36
CA ILE A 85 3.58 11.58 -4.17
C ILE A 85 2.39 12.08 -3.35
N SER A 86 1.80 13.20 -3.80
CA SER A 86 0.51 13.68 -3.32
C SER A 86 -0.56 13.38 -4.37
N VAL A 87 -1.70 12.86 -3.93
CA VAL A 87 -2.81 12.42 -4.82
C VAL A 87 -3.98 13.42 -4.80
N SER A 88 -3.84 14.50 -4.04
CA SER A 88 -4.89 15.48 -3.78
C SER A 88 -4.29 16.75 -3.18
N GLY A 89 -4.78 17.91 -3.61
CA GLY A 89 -4.47 19.21 -2.98
C GLY A 89 -5.12 19.41 -1.60
N TYR A 90 -5.84 18.41 -1.09
CA TYR A 90 -6.44 18.37 0.25
C TYR A 90 -6.00 17.13 1.01
N PRO A 91 -5.87 17.21 2.35
CA PRO A 91 -5.59 16.04 3.17
C PRO A 91 -6.74 15.03 3.04
N LEU A 92 -6.39 13.77 2.80
CA LEU A 92 -7.33 12.68 2.63
C LEU A 92 -7.20 11.67 3.76
N SER A 93 -8.30 11.00 4.12
CA SER A 93 -8.24 9.84 4.98
C SER A 93 -7.52 8.68 4.27
N ALA A 94 -6.85 7.82 5.05
CA ALA A 94 -6.20 6.61 4.52
C ALA A 94 -7.16 5.75 3.69
N GLY A 95 -8.42 5.61 4.13
CA GLY A 95 -9.46 4.89 3.38
C GLY A 95 -9.78 5.53 2.02
N THR A 96 -9.81 6.86 1.94
CA THR A 96 -10.01 7.56 0.66
C THR A 96 -8.81 7.38 -0.27
N CYS A 97 -7.59 7.43 0.27
CA CYS A 97 -6.37 7.14 -0.49
C CYS A 97 -6.40 5.73 -1.07
N LEU A 98 -6.70 4.71 -0.24
CA LEU A 98 -6.82 3.32 -0.68
C LEU A 98 -7.88 3.15 -1.76
N ARG A 99 -9.07 3.76 -1.57
CA ARG A 99 -10.13 3.73 -2.59
C ARG A 99 -9.65 4.31 -3.93
N ARG A 100 -8.92 5.42 -3.92
CA ARG A 100 -8.38 6.03 -5.16
C ARG A 100 -7.34 5.14 -5.83
N ILE A 101 -6.47 4.50 -5.05
CA ILE A 101 -5.49 3.51 -5.56
C ILE A 101 -6.23 2.35 -6.24
N CYS A 102 -7.20 1.73 -5.56
CA CYS A 102 -7.95 0.60 -6.11
C CYS A 102 -8.67 0.98 -7.40
N ILE A 103 -9.36 2.12 -7.44
CA ILE A 103 -10.06 2.58 -8.65
C ILE A 103 -9.07 2.86 -9.80
N ALA A 104 -7.88 3.40 -9.52
CA ALA A 104 -6.88 3.64 -10.55
C ALA A 104 -6.33 2.32 -11.13
N LEU A 105 -6.04 1.34 -10.27
CA LEU A 105 -5.58 0.02 -10.67
C LEU A 105 -6.66 -0.77 -11.42
N GLU A 106 -7.90 -0.77 -10.94
CA GLU A 106 -9.04 -1.44 -11.59
C GLU A 106 -9.23 -0.98 -13.04
N ARG A 107 -9.10 0.33 -13.28
CA ARG A 107 -9.19 0.91 -14.62
C ARG A 107 -8.00 0.56 -15.50
N ASN A 108 -6.79 0.58 -14.94
CA ASN A 108 -5.58 0.24 -15.69
C ASN A 108 -5.55 -1.25 -16.08
N LEU A 109 -5.96 -2.14 -15.16
CA LEU A 109 -6.06 -3.58 -15.37
C LEU A 109 -7.32 -4.02 -16.15
N LYS A 110 -8.20 -3.08 -16.53
CA LYS A 110 -9.46 -3.34 -17.26
C LYS A 110 -10.38 -4.36 -16.56
N ILE A 111 -10.48 -4.28 -15.24
CA ILE A 111 -11.32 -5.18 -14.42
C ILE A 111 -12.75 -4.61 -14.21
N GLN A 112 -13.02 -3.41 -14.74
CA GLN A 112 -14.34 -2.74 -14.72
C GLN A 112 -15.07 -2.82 -16.06
#